data_AF-A0A916IEH3-F1
#
_entry.id   AF-A0A916IEH3-F1
#
_cell.length_a   1.000
_cell.length_b   1.000
_cell.length_c   1.000
_cell.angle_alpha   90.00
_cell.angle_beta   90.00
_cell.angle_gamma   90.00
#
_symmetry.space_group_name_H-M   'P 1'
#
loop_
_entity.id
_entity.type
_entity.pdbx_description
1 polymer ?
#
loop_
_entity_poly.entity_id
_entity_poly.type
_entity_poly.pdbx_seq_one_letter_code
_entity_poly.pdbx_strand_id
1 'polypeptide(L)'
;MLHGLRSSPPPGWVTLWSTASALQAWRAVSGPAMTIEVVEQWFPRLASPSLGHPGILHGLPAGREAAATVLVLREFMHHRGHASIVAMEAPDATVG
;
A
#
# COMPACT_ATOMS: atom_id res chain seq x y z
N MET A 1 17.61 10.62 24.72
CA MET A 1 16.22 10.64 25.22
C MET A 1 15.33 11.31 24.18
N LEU A 2 14.89 10.55 23.17
CA LEU A 2 13.89 10.96 22.18
C LEU A 2 13.11 9.71 21.77
N HIS A 3 12.14 9.31 22.59
CA HIS A 3 11.09 8.40 22.12
C HIS A 3 10.21 9.21 21.18
N GLY A 4 10.58 9.24 19.90
CA GLY A 4 9.67 9.70 18.85
C GLY A 4 8.41 8.87 18.97
N LEU A 5 7.28 9.54 19.23
CA LEU A 5 5.97 8.93 19.35
C LEU A 5 5.70 8.16 18.04
N ARG A 6 5.97 6.85 18.05
CA ARG A 6 5.40 5.93 17.07
C ARG A 6 3.91 5.97 17.36
N SER A 7 3.17 6.77 16.60
CA SER A 7 1.71 6.79 16.67
C SER A 7 1.24 5.36 16.50
N SER A 8 0.73 4.76 17.58
CA SER A 8 0.14 3.43 17.50
C SER A 8 -0.98 3.49 16.47
N PRO A 9 -1.05 2.55 15.52
CA PRO A 9 -2.19 2.51 14.62
C PRO A 9 -3.49 2.41 15.45
N PRO A 10 -4.59 3.01 14.99
CA PRO A 10 -5.90 2.82 15.60
C PRO A 10 -6.24 1.33 15.77
N PRO A 11 -7.08 0.97 16.76
CA PRO A 11 -7.58 -0.39 16.90
C PRO A 11 -8.18 -0.90 15.59
N GLY A 12 -7.78 -2.10 15.16
CA GLY A 12 -8.26 -2.74 13.91
C GLY A 12 -7.43 -2.42 12.66
N TRP A 13 -6.39 -1.59 12.76
CA TRP A 13 -5.47 -1.31 11.65
C TRP A 13 -4.25 -2.23 11.72
N VAL A 14 -3.76 -2.67 10.57
CA VAL A 14 -2.56 -3.51 10.48
C VAL A 14 -1.37 -2.70 10.00
N THR A 15 -0.24 -2.86 10.67
CA THR A 15 1.01 -2.23 10.27
C THR A 15 1.81 -3.20 9.41
N LEU A 16 2.20 -2.75 8.21
CA LEU A 16 3.07 -3.48 7.31
C LEU A 16 4.41 -2.77 7.20
N TRP A 17 5.48 -3.48 7.54
CA TRP A 17 6.85 -2.99 7.37
C TRP A 17 7.38 -3.44 6.02
N SER A 18 7.88 -2.52 5.21
CA SER A 18 8.48 -2.88 3.93
C SER A 18 9.51 -1.85 3.46
N THR A 19 10.57 -2.35 2.83
CA THR A 19 11.54 -1.56 2.06
C THR A 19 11.17 -1.48 0.57
N ALA A 20 10.08 -2.13 0.14
CA ALA A 20 9.69 -2.16 -1.27
C ALA A 20 9.31 -0.76 -1.76
N SER A 21 10.05 -0.24 -2.74
CA SER A 21 9.81 1.09 -3.33
C SER A 21 8.41 1.21 -3.93
N ALA A 22 7.87 0.12 -4.50
CA ALA A 22 6.52 0.08 -5.03
C ALA A 22 5.45 0.33 -3.95
N LEU A 23 5.61 -0.25 -2.74
CA LEU A 23 4.70 0.01 -1.63
C LEU A 23 4.79 1.47 -1.15
N GLN A 24 6.00 2.03 -1.12
CA GLN A 24 6.18 3.44 -0.77
C GLN A 24 5.56 4.39 -1.81
N ALA A 25 5.62 4.04 -3.09
CA ALA A 25 4.94 4.79 -4.14
C ALA A 25 3.40 4.78 -3.96
N TRP A 26 2.83 3.63 -3.57
CA TRP A 26 1.40 3.54 -3.26
C TRP A 26 1.02 4.33 -2.00
N ARG A 27 1.83 4.28 -0.94
CA ARG A 27 1.66 5.11 0.26
C ARG A 27 1.69 6.60 -0.06
N ALA A 28 2.55 7.03 -0.97
CA ALA A 28 2.64 8.44 -1.36
C ALA A 28 1.34 8.96 -2.01
N VAL A 29 0.57 8.09 -2.68
CA VAL A 29 -0.69 8.47 -3.35
C VAL A 29 -1.94 8.24 -2.49
N SER A 30 -1.93 7.32 -1.52
CA SER A 30 -3.05 7.14 -0.56
C SER A 30 -2.92 7.99 0.70
N GLY A 31 -1.72 8.46 1.01
CA GLY A 31 -1.38 8.93 2.36
C GLY A 31 -1.07 7.76 3.31
N PRO A 32 -1.06 8.01 4.64
CA PRO A 32 -0.47 7.12 5.64
C PRO A 32 -1.18 5.77 5.81
N ALA A 33 -2.43 5.65 5.37
CA ALA A 33 -3.22 4.44 5.46
C ALA A 33 -3.85 4.10 4.09
N MET A 34 -3.71 2.84 3.68
CA MET A 34 -4.39 2.27 2.52
C MET A 34 -5.61 1.49 3.00
N THR A 35 -6.80 2.02 2.74
CA THR A 35 -8.06 1.31 3.03
C THR A 35 -8.41 0.35 1.91
N ILE A 36 -9.24 -0.66 2.21
CA ILE A 36 -9.65 -1.64 1.21
C ILE A 36 -10.39 -0.97 0.05
N GLU A 37 -11.18 0.06 0.32
CA GLU A 37 -11.91 0.84 -0.69
C GLU A 37 -10.97 1.58 -1.64
N VAL A 38 -9.84 2.10 -1.13
CA VAL A 38 -8.82 2.76 -1.96
C VAL A 38 -8.11 1.74 -2.85
N VAL A 39 -7.74 0.58 -2.30
CA VAL A 39 -7.11 -0.51 -3.04
C VAL A 39 -8.05 -1.02 -4.16
N GLU A 40 -9.35 -1.16 -3.87
CA GLU A 40 -10.37 -1.55 -4.86
C GLU A 40 -10.61 -0.50 -5.94
N GLN A 41 -10.35 0.79 -5.68
CA GLN A 41 -10.40 1.82 -6.72
C GLN A 41 -9.21 1.77 -7.67
N TRP A 42 -8.04 1.34 -7.19
CA TRP A 42 -6.83 1.21 -8.01
C TRP A 42 -6.85 -0.03 -8.89
N PHE A 43 -7.35 -1.15 -8.38
CA PHE A 43 -7.31 -2.44 -9.06
C PHE A 43 -7.89 -2.42 -10.50
N PRO A 44 -9.09 -1.88 -10.77
CA PRO A 44 -9.64 -1.82 -12.13
C PRO A 44 -8.79 -1.00 -13.09
N ARG A 45 -8.14 0.07 -12.60
CA ARG A 45 -7.28 0.94 -13.41
C ARG A 45 -5.99 0.22 -13.83
N LEU A 46 -5.44 -0.62 -12.94
CA LEU A 46 -4.28 -1.46 -13.22
C LEU A 46 -4.61 -2.67 -14.09
N ALA A 47 -5.83 -3.23 -13.95
CA ALA A 47 -6.28 -4.36 -14.74
C ALA A 47 -6.68 -3.98 -16.18
N SER A 48 -7.15 -2.75 -16.37
CA SER A 48 -7.66 -2.23 -17.65
C SER A 48 -6.76 -2.50 -18.87
N PRO A 49 -5.43 -2.24 -18.83
CA PRO A 49 -4.52 -2.63 -19.92
C PRO A 49 -4.53 -4.12 -20.28
N SER A 50 -4.65 -5.00 -19.29
CA SER A 50 -4.69 -6.45 -19.51
C SER A 50 -6.01 -6.90 -20.16
N LEU A 51 -7.06 -6.07 -20.05
CA LEU A 51 -8.35 -6.28 -20.68
C LEU A 51 -8.45 -5.60 -22.06
N GLY A 52 -7.34 -5.13 -22.63
CA GLY A 52 -7.32 -4.47 -23.94
C GLY A 52 -7.83 -3.04 -23.95
N HIS A 53 -8.02 -2.42 -22.78
CA HIS A 53 -8.45 -1.03 -22.66
C HIS A 53 -7.25 -0.11 -22.38
N PRO A 54 -7.24 1.13 -22.89
CA PRO A 54 -6.22 2.09 -22.52
C PRO A 54 -6.37 2.42 -21.02
N GLY A 55 -5.47 1.90 -20.18
CA GLY A 55 -5.46 2.20 -18.76
C GLY A 55 -5.03 3.64 -18.50
N ILE A 56 -5.87 4.41 -17.81
CA ILE A 56 -5.49 5.74 -17.32
C ILE A 56 -4.90 5.58 -15.92
N LEU A 57 -3.56 5.63 -15.84
CA LEU A 57 -2.79 5.59 -14.59
C LEU A 57 -2.34 6.99 -14.14
N HIS A 58 -3.03 8.05 -14.59
CA HIS A 58 -2.59 9.42 -14.28
C HIS A 58 -2.54 9.65 -12.76
N GLY A 59 -1.34 9.94 -12.24
CA GLY A 59 -1.11 10.11 -10.80
C GLY A 59 -1.06 8.81 -9.98
N LEU A 60 -1.04 7.63 -10.62
CA LEU A 60 -0.89 6.33 -9.96
C LEU A 60 0.47 5.68 -10.30
N PRO A 61 1.08 4.94 -9.36
CA PRO A 61 2.23 4.10 -9.65
C PRO A 61 1.93 3.11 -10.79
N ALA A 62 2.87 2.99 -11.73
CA ALA A 62 2.76 2.14 -12.91
C ALA A 62 3.86 1.08 -12.95
N GLY A 63 3.68 0.08 -13.82
CA GLY A 63 4.63 -1.02 -14.00
C GLY A 63 4.31 -2.27 -13.19
N ARG A 64 5.09 -3.33 -13.45
CA ARG A 64 4.84 -4.68 -12.91
C ARG A 64 4.82 -4.71 -11.38
N GLU A 65 5.80 -4.10 -10.73
CA GLU A 65 5.92 -4.12 -9.26
C GLU A 65 4.77 -3.36 -8.58
N ALA A 66 4.32 -2.25 -9.19
CA ALA A 66 3.17 -1.50 -8.70
C ALA A 66 1.88 -2.32 -8.80
N ALA A 67 1.66 -3.00 -9.92
CA ALA A 67 0.51 -3.89 -10.11
C ALA A 67 0.54 -5.08 -9.15
N ALA A 68 1.70 -5.73 -8.99
CA ALA A 68 1.88 -6.83 -8.05
C ALA A 68 1.60 -6.40 -6.61
N THR A 69 2.03 -5.21 -6.22
CA THR A 69 1.77 -4.67 -4.88
C THR A 69 0.26 -4.54 -4.60
N VAL A 70 -0.51 -3.98 -5.54
CA VAL A 70 -1.97 -3.86 -5.38
C VAL A 70 -2.66 -5.22 -5.33
N LEU A 71 -2.23 -6.19 -6.14
CA LEU A 71 -2.77 -7.55 -6.11
C LEU A 71 -2.54 -8.23 -4.75
N VAL A 72 -1.31 -8.14 -4.23
CA VAL A 72 -0.95 -8.74 -2.94
C VAL A 72 -1.70 -8.07 -1.79
N LEU A 73 -1.77 -6.74 -1.77
CA LEU A 73 -2.50 -6.00 -0.75
C LEU A 73 -3.99 -6.34 -0.77
N ARG A 74 -4.60 -6.35 -1.96
CA ARG A 74 -6.01 -6.69 -2.15
C ARG A 74 -6.31 -8.08 -1.58
N GLU A 75 -5.55 -9.09 -1.98
CA GLU A 75 -5.76 -10.46 -1.53
C GLU A 75 -5.55 -10.62 -0.01
N PHE A 76 -4.49 -10.01 0.51
CA PHE A 76 -4.20 -10.04 1.93
C PHE A 76 -5.32 -9.37 2.76
N MET A 77 -5.84 -8.24 2.31
CA MET A 77 -6.92 -7.52 3.01
C MET A 77 -8.21 -8.31 3.02
N HIS A 78 -8.61 -8.88 1.88
CA HIS A 78 -9.82 -9.72 1.77
C HIS A 78 -9.71 -10.99 2.60
N HIS A 79 -8.63 -11.75 2.46
CA HIS A 79 -8.46 -13.02 3.14
C HIS A 79 -8.34 -12.91 4.66
N ARG A 80 -7.88 -11.76 5.15
CA ARG A 80 -7.67 -11.54 6.59
C ARG A 80 -8.72 -10.62 7.21
N GLY A 81 -9.62 -10.05 6.41
CA GLY A 81 -10.66 -9.12 6.88
C GLY A 81 -10.09 -7.78 7.38
N HIS A 82 -8.97 -7.31 6.82
CA HIS A 82 -8.37 -6.04 7.22
C HIS A 82 -8.94 -4.89 6.40
N ALA A 83 -9.59 -3.94 7.07
CA ALA A 83 -10.14 -2.76 6.42
C ALA A 83 -9.08 -1.70 6.06
N SER A 84 -7.94 -1.70 6.75
CA SER A 84 -6.89 -0.69 6.57
C SER A 84 -5.50 -1.23 6.89
N ILE A 85 -4.52 -0.80 6.09
CA ILE A 85 -3.10 -1.09 6.27
C ILE A 85 -2.30 0.21 6.33
N VAL A 86 -1.42 0.31 7.32
CA VAL A 86 -0.42 1.39 7.42
C VAL A 86 0.93 0.84 6.98
N ALA A 87 1.42 1.32 5.84
CA ALA A 87 2.78 1.02 5.39
C ALA A 87 3.77 1.90 6.16
N MET A 88 4.71 1.27 6.86
CA MET A 88 5.79 1.95 7.54
C MET A 88 7.10 1.71 6.81
N GLU A 89 7.94 2.74 6.77
CA GLU A 89 9.35 2.59 6.41
C GLU A 89 10.00 1.60 7.37
N ALA A 90 10.88 0.75 6.83
CA ALA A 90 11.69 -0.12 7.66
C ALA A 90 12.41 0.71 8.72
N PRO A 91 12.53 0.22 9.97
CA PRO A 91 13.36 0.91 10.93
C PRO A 91 14.77 0.95 10.36
N ASP A 92 15.41 2.12 10.41
CA ASP A 92 16.82 2.24 10.06
C ASP A 92 17.58 1.17 10.86
N ALA A 93 18.28 0.28 10.15
CA ALA A 93 19.06 -0.79 10.76
C ALA A 93 20.29 -0.24 11.51
N THR A 94 20.47 1.09 11.58
CA THR A 94 21.59 1.77 12.21
C THR A 94 21.39 2.04 13.70
N VAL A 95 20.88 1.06 14.46
CA VAL A 95 21.08 1.01 15.91
C VAL A 95 21.44 -0.41 16.31
N GLY A 96 22.75 -0.66 16.33
CA GLY A 96 23.42 -1.87 16.80
C GLY A 96 24.92 -1.65 16.76
#